data_AF-A0AAW7YQ88-F1
#
_entry.id   AF-A0AAW7YQ88-F1
#
_cell.length_a   1.000
_cell.length_b   1.000
_cell.length_c   1.000
_cell.angle_alpha   90.00
_cell.angle_beta   90.00
_cell.angle_gamma   90.00
#
_symmetry.space_group_name_H-M   'P 1'
#
loop_
_entity.id
_entity.type
_entity.pdbx_description
1 polymer ?
#
loop_
_entity_poly.entity_id
_entity_poly.type
_entity_poly.pdbx_seq_one_letter_code
_entity_poly.pdbx_strand_id
1 'polypeptide(L)'
;MSKQSEWKTSTGFILASAGSAIGLGAMWKFPYMAGIYGGGAFLLMFLIFTIFVGLPLLVMEFTVGKMGRTYTTQIYSKLTGKKWLNIIGWNGNLAVFILFGFYSVIGGWIIIYMANVIWQIVTSNTSDLGQIQFEAIISNPWLTVTGQGIFIFLTMIIVMLGVEKGLEKASKIMMPLLFIFLIIVVGKSLTLDGSMEGVRYLLQPRIKDISMEGILFALGQSFFTLSLGTTGMITYASYAPKAMTIKSSAISIVLMNILVSVLAGLAIFPALKTFGYQPQEGPGLLFKVLPLVFDKMHFGIVFYLIFLILFLFAALTSSISLLELNVSNFTKNDNTKRRPVALIASILVFIISIPATLSFGSLSGIKFGAGTVFDNMDFIVSNILMPLGAVGTTLVVGQLLDKNLLRENFGRDKFKLFLPWYYLIKFVMPIVIILVFIVQLF
;
A
#
# COMPACT_ATOMS: atom_id res chain seq x y z
N MET A 1 -21.50 -12.49 18.74
CA MET A 1 -20.63 -11.52 18.01
C MET A 1 -21.32 -10.17 18.07
N SER A 2 -20.61 -9.07 18.35
CA SER A 2 -21.19 -7.74 18.26
C SER A 2 -21.77 -7.53 16.86
N LYS A 3 -22.94 -6.87 16.77
CA LYS A 3 -23.59 -6.62 15.48
C LYS A 3 -22.71 -5.75 14.58
N GLN A 4 -21.95 -4.80 15.16
CA GLN A 4 -21.03 -3.91 14.45
C GLN A 4 -19.57 -4.30 14.67
N SER A 5 -18.76 -4.11 13.63
CA SER A 5 -17.30 -4.27 13.68
C SER A 5 -16.65 -3.04 14.32
N GLU A 6 -15.79 -3.26 15.32
CA GLU A 6 -15.04 -2.21 16.00
C GLU A 6 -13.60 -2.68 16.28
N TRP A 7 -12.66 -1.74 16.33
CA TRP A 7 -11.32 -2.01 16.83
C TRP A 7 -11.34 -2.15 18.34
N LYS A 8 -10.64 -3.15 18.88
CA LYS A 8 -10.53 -3.35 20.32
C LYS A 8 -9.62 -2.30 20.96
N THR A 9 -8.56 -1.91 20.26
CA THR A 9 -7.54 -1.00 20.79
C THR A 9 -7.12 0.06 19.77
N SER A 10 -6.70 1.23 20.26
CA SER A 10 -6.15 2.30 19.41
C SER A 10 -4.88 1.83 18.68
N THR A 11 -4.03 1.04 19.34
CA THR A 11 -2.85 0.42 18.71
C THR A 11 -3.24 -0.52 17.57
N GLY A 12 -4.33 -1.28 17.73
CA GLY A 12 -4.86 -2.15 16.68
C GLY A 12 -5.24 -1.38 15.42
N PHE A 13 -5.97 -0.27 15.58
CA PHE A 13 -6.27 0.65 14.48
C PHE A 13 -4.99 1.20 13.84
N ILE A 14 -4.07 1.75 14.64
CA ILE A 14 -2.85 2.39 14.12
C ILE A 14 -2.02 1.40 13.31
N LEU A 15 -1.79 0.19 13.84
CA LEU A 15 -0.99 -0.83 13.16
C LEU A 15 -1.69 -1.36 11.91
N ALA A 16 -3.02 -1.53 11.94
CA ALA A 16 -3.75 -1.97 10.76
C ALA A 16 -3.76 -0.91 9.65
N SER A 17 -4.02 0.35 10.00
CA SER A 17 -3.92 1.47 9.05
C SER A 17 -2.49 1.65 8.54
N ALA A 18 -1.48 1.52 9.40
CA ALA A 18 -0.09 1.55 8.99
C ALA A 18 0.25 0.39 8.04
N GLY A 19 -0.24 -0.83 8.28
CA GLY A 19 -0.05 -1.97 7.37
C GLY A 19 -0.83 -1.86 6.06
N SER A 20 -1.93 -1.09 6.03
CA SER A 20 -2.59 -0.71 4.79
C SER A 20 -1.76 0.29 3.97
N ALA A 21 -1.13 1.27 4.63
CA ALA A 21 -0.28 2.26 3.98
C ALA A 21 1.07 1.67 3.53
N ILE A 22 1.70 0.88 4.40
CA ILE A 22 3.00 0.24 4.19
C ILE A 22 2.81 -1.05 3.40
N GLY A 23 2.62 -0.89 2.09
CA GLY A 23 2.53 -1.99 1.14
C GLY A 23 3.78 -2.14 0.28
N LEU A 24 3.62 -2.87 -0.83
CA LEU A 24 4.69 -3.08 -1.83
C LEU A 24 5.27 -1.75 -2.34
N GLY A 25 4.45 -0.71 -2.50
CA GLY A 25 4.90 0.61 -2.97
C GLY A 25 5.96 1.27 -2.09
N ALA A 26 5.82 1.17 -0.77
CA ALA A 26 6.83 1.70 0.17
C ALA A 26 8.14 0.89 0.13
N MET A 27 8.02 -0.41 -0.15
CA MET A 27 9.13 -1.36 -0.05
C MET A 27 10.02 -1.45 -1.29
N TRP A 28 9.49 -1.25 -2.51
CA TRP A 28 10.29 -1.30 -3.74
C TRP A 28 10.17 -0.06 -4.63
N LYS A 29 8.96 0.51 -4.76
CA LYS A 29 8.72 1.67 -5.63
C LYS A 29 9.39 2.92 -5.09
N PHE A 30 9.28 3.20 -3.79
CA PHE A 30 9.97 4.35 -3.19
C PHE A 30 11.50 4.26 -3.37
N PRO A 31 12.18 3.16 -2.98
CA PRO A 31 13.61 3.02 -3.23
C PRO A 31 13.98 3.25 -4.70
N TYR A 32 13.30 2.56 -5.63
CA TYR A 32 13.54 2.71 -7.06
C TYR A 32 13.49 4.19 -7.52
N MET A 33 12.39 4.89 -7.20
CA MET A 33 12.20 6.29 -7.60
C MET A 33 13.22 7.22 -6.93
N ALA A 34 13.53 7.00 -5.66
CA ALA A 34 14.58 7.76 -4.99
C ALA A 34 15.95 7.54 -5.67
N GLY A 35 16.23 6.31 -6.12
CA GLY A 35 17.46 6.00 -6.86
C GLY A 35 17.59 6.77 -8.16
N ILE A 36 16.50 6.89 -8.93
CA ILE A 36 16.52 7.55 -10.24
C ILE A 36 16.47 9.07 -10.13
N TYR A 37 15.66 9.61 -9.21
CA TYR A 37 15.37 11.05 -9.14
C TYR A 37 16.24 11.79 -8.09
N GLY A 38 17.53 11.47 -8.01
CA GLY A 38 18.48 12.27 -7.23
C GLY A 38 18.57 11.96 -5.72
N GLY A 39 18.13 10.78 -5.30
CA GLY A 39 18.35 10.24 -3.95
C GLY A 39 17.73 11.11 -2.87
N GLY A 40 18.59 11.79 -2.10
CA GLY A 40 18.17 12.64 -0.99
C GLY A 40 17.28 13.81 -1.42
N ALA A 41 17.41 14.27 -2.67
CA ALA A 41 16.58 15.34 -3.21
C ALA A 41 15.13 14.86 -3.40
N PHE A 42 14.94 13.68 -4.00
CA PHE A 42 13.63 13.03 -4.09
C PHE A 42 13.05 12.73 -2.70
N LEU A 43 13.86 12.19 -1.78
CA LEU A 43 13.43 11.92 -0.41
C LEU A 43 12.92 13.19 0.27
N LEU A 44 13.62 14.32 0.14
CA LEU A 44 13.18 15.59 0.73
C LEU A 44 11.82 16.02 0.17
N MET A 45 11.62 15.94 -1.15
CA MET A 45 10.32 16.27 -1.78
C MET A 45 9.22 15.31 -1.31
N PHE A 46 9.52 14.01 -1.26
CA PHE A 46 8.59 13.00 -0.74
C PHE A 46 8.18 13.30 0.72
N LEU A 47 9.13 13.68 1.59
CA LEU A 47 8.84 14.06 2.97
C LEU A 47 7.92 15.29 3.04
N ILE A 48 8.23 16.33 2.26
CA ILE A 48 7.43 17.55 2.19
C ILE A 48 6.00 17.20 1.76
N PHE A 49 5.82 16.48 0.65
CA PHE A 49 4.48 16.13 0.18
C PHE A 49 3.74 15.20 1.14
N THR A 50 4.42 14.22 1.72
CA THR A 50 3.79 13.32 2.70
C THR A 50 3.30 14.08 3.95
N ILE A 51 4.06 15.08 4.42
CA ILE A 51 3.69 15.87 5.61
C ILE A 51 2.64 16.95 5.30
N PHE A 52 2.77 17.66 4.17
CA PHE A 52 1.93 18.83 3.86
C PHE A 52 0.72 18.51 2.97
N VAL A 53 0.69 17.35 2.33
CA VAL A 53 -0.41 16.90 1.46
C VAL A 53 -1.00 15.59 2.00
N GLY A 54 -0.17 14.56 2.14
CA GLY A 54 -0.59 13.23 2.57
C GLY A 54 -1.23 13.20 3.95
N LEU A 55 -0.57 13.77 4.97
CA LEU A 55 -1.07 13.81 6.34
C LEU A 55 -2.41 14.56 6.48
N PRO A 56 -2.59 15.78 5.92
CA PRO A 56 -3.89 16.45 5.92
C PRO A 56 -5.03 15.63 5.30
N LEU A 57 -4.78 14.96 4.17
CA LEU A 57 -5.75 14.10 3.50
C LEU A 57 -6.06 12.83 4.31
N LEU A 58 -5.06 12.25 4.98
CA LEU A 58 -5.29 11.12 5.88
C LEU A 58 -6.17 11.53 7.08
N VAL A 59 -5.89 12.70 7.67
CA VAL A 59 -6.74 13.27 8.74
C VAL A 59 -8.16 13.52 8.23
N MET A 60 -8.33 13.95 6.98
CA MET A 60 -9.63 14.10 6.34
C MET A 60 -10.38 12.76 6.22
N GLU A 61 -9.77 11.74 5.65
CA GLU A 61 -10.39 10.42 5.51
C GLU A 61 -10.78 9.84 6.88
N PHE A 62 -9.91 9.97 7.89
CA PHE A 62 -10.22 9.53 9.24
C PHE A 62 -11.38 10.31 9.88
N THR A 63 -11.45 11.62 9.65
CA THR A 63 -12.53 12.46 10.16
C THR A 63 -13.87 12.06 9.54
N VAL A 64 -13.90 11.86 8.22
CA VAL A 64 -15.08 11.39 7.49
C VAL A 64 -15.52 10.01 7.99
N GLY A 65 -14.60 9.05 8.09
CA GLY A 65 -14.89 7.70 8.56
C GLY A 65 -15.47 7.69 9.98
N LYS A 66 -14.82 8.41 10.90
CA LYS A 66 -15.25 8.51 12.30
C LYS A 66 -16.60 9.21 12.46
N MET A 67 -16.87 10.25 11.66
CA MET A 67 -18.18 10.93 11.62
C MET A 67 -19.27 10.00 11.10
N GLY A 68 -18.98 9.28 10.01
CA GLY A 68 -19.95 8.44 9.32
C GLY A 68 -20.32 7.18 10.08
N ARG A 69 -19.35 6.50 10.73
CA ARG A 69 -19.51 5.18 11.38
C ARG A 69 -20.39 4.22 10.56
N THR A 70 -20.13 4.17 9.26
CA THR A 70 -20.84 3.33 8.31
C THR A 70 -19.93 3.00 7.14
N TYR A 71 -20.36 2.08 6.31
CA TYR A 71 -19.65 1.65 5.11
C TYR A 71 -19.61 2.75 4.03
N THR A 72 -18.57 2.75 3.20
CA THR A 72 -18.22 3.89 2.34
C THR A 72 -19.21 4.12 1.21
N THR A 73 -19.90 3.09 0.71
CA THR A 73 -20.93 3.26 -0.33
C THR A 73 -22.22 3.95 0.15
N GLN A 74 -22.36 4.26 1.45
CA GLN A 74 -23.47 5.06 1.99
C GLN A 74 -23.00 6.33 2.72
N ILE A 75 -21.71 6.46 3.04
CA ILE A 75 -21.22 7.44 4.01
C ILE A 75 -21.54 8.88 3.62
N TYR A 76 -21.40 9.24 2.34
CA TYR A 76 -21.63 10.61 1.88
C TYR A 76 -23.10 11.01 1.95
N SER A 77 -24.02 10.12 1.58
CA SER A 77 -25.46 10.38 1.72
C SER A 77 -25.88 10.55 3.18
N LYS A 78 -25.26 9.81 4.10
CA LYS A 78 -25.51 9.94 5.55
C LYS A 78 -25.04 11.29 6.09
N LEU A 79 -23.89 11.78 5.61
CA LEU A 79 -23.29 13.03 6.10
C LEU A 79 -23.84 14.29 5.43
N THR A 80 -24.36 14.19 4.20
CA THR A 80 -24.78 15.37 3.40
C THR A 80 -26.27 15.39 3.07
N GLY A 81 -26.99 14.29 3.27
CA GLY A 81 -28.36 14.09 2.76
C GLY A 81 -28.45 13.83 1.25
N LYS A 82 -27.35 13.90 0.49
CA LYS A 82 -27.36 13.78 -0.98
C LYS A 82 -26.96 12.37 -1.42
N LYS A 83 -27.93 11.57 -1.88
CA LYS A 83 -27.72 10.17 -2.30
C LYS A 83 -26.72 9.99 -3.45
N TRP A 84 -26.69 10.91 -4.42
CA TRP A 84 -25.84 10.80 -5.60
C TRP A 84 -24.33 10.84 -5.27
N LEU A 85 -23.93 11.45 -4.15
CA LEU A 85 -22.54 11.50 -3.70
C LEU A 85 -21.98 10.14 -3.29
N ASN A 86 -22.84 9.14 -3.06
CA ASN A 86 -22.40 7.78 -2.77
C ASN A 86 -21.61 7.16 -3.93
N ILE A 87 -21.67 7.73 -5.14
CA ILE A 87 -20.83 7.32 -6.28
C ILE A 87 -19.33 7.37 -5.94
N ILE A 88 -18.89 8.28 -5.07
CA ILE A 88 -17.50 8.38 -4.62
C ILE A 88 -17.10 7.13 -3.82
N GLY A 89 -18.01 6.63 -2.97
CA GLY A 89 -17.81 5.38 -2.22
C GLY A 89 -17.80 4.15 -3.14
N TRP A 90 -18.66 4.13 -4.17
CA TRP A 90 -18.68 3.07 -5.17
C TRP A 90 -17.43 3.08 -6.07
N ASN A 91 -16.93 4.25 -6.43
CA ASN A 91 -15.65 4.42 -7.12
C ASN A 91 -14.52 3.82 -6.28
N GLY A 92 -14.45 4.17 -4.98
CA GLY A 92 -13.48 3.56 -4.05
C GLY A 92 -13.60 2.04 -3.97
N ASN A 93 -14.83 1.53 -3.87
CA ASN A 93 -15.10 0.09 -3.85
C ASN A 93 -14.62 -0.64 -5.11
N LEU A 94 -14.90 -0.08 -6.30
CA LEU A 94 -14.43 -0.63 -7.56
C LEU A 94 -12.90 -0.55 -7.67
N ALA A 95 -12.31 0.57 -7.24
CA ALA A 95 -10.86 0.76 -7.24
C ALA A 95 -10.15 -0.32 -6.44
N VAL A 96 -10.55 -0.57 -5.19
CA VAL A 96 -9.90 -1.59 -4.36
C VAL A 96 -10.15 -3.02 -4.83
N PHE A 97 -11.28 -3.27 -5.52
CA PHE A 97 -11.59 -4.58 -6.08
C PHE A 97 -10.63 -4.93 -7.22
N ILE A 98 -10.44 -3.99 -8.16
CA ILE A 98 -9.47 -4.13 -9.25
C ILE A 98 -8.03 -4.13 -8.70
N LEU A 99 -7.73 -3.24 -7.75
CA LEU A 99 -6.43 -3.14 -7.08
C LEU A 99 -6.03 -4.47 -6.45
N PHE A 100 -6.92 -5.09 -5.68
CA PHE A 100 -6.63 -6.37 -5.07
C PHE A 100 -6.36 -7.45 -6.13
N GLY A 101 -7.06 -7.38 -7.27
CA GLY A 101 -6.83 -8.26 -8.41
C GLY A 101 -5.36 -8.25 -8.86
N PHE A 102 -4.83 -7.12 -9.33
CA PHE A 102 -3.44 -7.10 -9.80
C PHE A 102 -2.41 -7.17 -8.65
N TYR A 103 -2.74 -6.65 -7.47
CA TYR A 103 -1.88 -6.74 -6.28
C TYR A 103 -1.65 -8.20 -5.84
N SER A 104 -2.68 -9.05 -6.00
CA SER A 104 -2.59 -10.48 -5.69
C SER A 104 -1.63 -11.26 -6.61
N VAL A 105 -1.34 -10.75 -7.81
CA VAL A 105 -0.35 -11.33 -8.74
C VAL A 105 1.03 -11.27 -8.10
N ILE A 106 1.44 -10.07 -7.66
CA ILE A 106 2.72 -9.87 -6.99
C ILE A 106 2.76 -10.64 -5.66
N GLY A 107 1.65 -10.62 -4.90
CA GLY A 107 1.52 -11.44 -3.69
C GLY A 107 1.74 -12.93 -3.94
N GLY A 108 1.21 -13.46 -5.05
CA GLY A 108 1.41 -14.84 -5.48
C GLY A 108 2.87 -15.14 -5.83
N TRP A 109 3.57 -14.22 -6.49
CA TRP A 109 5.01 -14.36 -6.77
C TRP A 109 5.83 -14.46 -5.48
N ILE A 110 5.51 -13.67 -4.46
CA ILE A 110 6.18 -13.76 -3.15
C ILE A 110 6.01 -15.16 -2.55
N ILE A 111 4.79 -15.73 -2.59
CA ILE A 111 4.52 -17.09 -2.10
C ILE A 111 5.37 -18.13 -2.86
N ILE A 112 5.42 -18.04 -4.19
CA ILE A 112 6.17 -18.96 -5.05
C ILE A 112 7.66 -18.89 -4.74
N TYR A 113 8.23 -17.68 -4.69
CA TYR A 113 9.66 -17.50 -4.39
C TYR A 113 10.01 -17.96 -2.99
N MET A 114 9.16 -17.69 -2.00
CA MET A 114 9.37 -18.14 -0.63
C MET A 114 9.35 -19.67 -0.56
N ALA A 115 8.44 -20.34 -1.27
CA ALA A 115 8.40 -21.80 -1.34
C ALA A 115 9.66 -22.39 -2.00
N ASN A 116 10.13 -21.80 -3.10
CA ASN A 116 11.37 -22.21 -3.76
C ASN A 116 12.59 -22.08 -2.84
N VAL A 117 12.72 -20.96 -2.14
CA VAL A 117 13.84 -20.72 -1.20
C VAL A 117 13.78 -21.69 -0.01
N ILE A 118 12.60 -21.91 0.57
CA ILE A 118 12.43 -22.90 1.64
C ILE A 118 12.81 -24.29 1.15
N TRP A 119 12.40 -24.68 -0.07
CA TRP A 119 12.75 -25.95 -0.66
C TRP A 119 14.26 -26.13 -0.85
N GLN A 120 14.96 -25.09 -1.34
CA GLN A 120 16.43 -25.09 -1.48
C GLN A 120 17.12 -25.28 -0.12
N ILE A 121 16.67 -24.58 0.93
CA ILE A 121 17.20 -24.73 2.29
C ILE A 121 16.98 -26.16 2.82
N VAL A 122 15.77 -26.70 2.69
CA VAL A 122 15.42 -28.03 3.22
C VAL A 122 16.17 -29.14 2.49
N THR A 123 16.31 -29.04 1.17
CA THR A 123 16.99 -30.06 0.36
C THR A 123 18.51 -29.92 0.37
N SER A 124 19.06 -28.89 1.04
CA SER A 124 20.48 -28.53 0.97
C SER A 124 20.99 -28.36 -0.47
N ASN A 125 20.08 -28.16 -1.43
CA ASN A 125 20.43 -27.80 -2.80
C ASN A 125 20.72 -26.31 -2.83
N THR A 126 21.99 -25.95 -2.65
CA THR A 126 22.47 -24.58 -2.82
C THR A 126 22.61 -24.27 -4.31
N SER A 127 21.56 -24.49 -5.10
CA SER A 127 21.50 -23.89 -6.44
C SER A 127 21.59 -22.37 -6.25
N ASP A 128 22.53 -21.70 -6.92
CA ASP A 128 22.72 -20.25 -6.80
C ASP A 128 21.36 -19.54 -6.93
N LEU A 129 21.07 -18.63 -6.00
CA LEU A 129 19.83 -17.83 -6.03
C LEU A 129 19.72 -17.05 -7.34
N GLY A 130 20.86 -16.75 -7.98
CA GLY A 130 20.94 -16.12 -9.29
C GLY A 130 20.45 -16.97 -10.46
N GLN A 131 20.31 -18.29 -10.29
CA GLN A 131 19.77 -19.18 -11.32
C GLN A 131 18.23 -19.25 -11.31
N ILE A 132 17.57 -18.60 -10.36
CA ILE A 132 16.11 -18.52 -10.34
C ILE A 132 15.65 -17.70 -11.55
N GLN A 133 15.16 -18.38 -12.59
CA GLN A 133 14.69 -17.75 -13.82
C GLN A 133 13.31 -17.12 -13.60
N PHE A 134 13.29 -15.83 -13.24
CA PHE A 134 12.06 -15.09 -12.99
C PHE A 134 11.06 -15.17 -14.15
N GLU A 135 11.51 -14.98 -15.38
CA GLU A 135 10.64 -15.03 -16.56
C GLU A 135 9.96 -16.39 -16.71
N ALA A 136 10.71 -17.49 -16.52
CA ALA A 136 10.17 -18.84 -16.60
C ALA A 136 9.12 -19.11 -15.50
N ILE A 137 9.30 -18.55 -14.30
CA ILE A 137 8.36 -18.66 -13.19
C ILE A 137 7.07 -17.90 -13.51
N ILE A 138 7.17 -16.62 -13.89
CA ILE A 138 5.98 -15.79 -14.12
C ILE A 138 5.23 -16.18 -15.39
N SER A 139 5.91 -16.80 -16.36
CA SER A 139 5.26 -17.28 -17.58
C SER A 139 4.50 -18.59 -17.37
N ASN A 140 4.73 -19.32 -16.26
CA ASN A 140 4.06 -20.59 -15.98
C ASN A 140 2.64 -20.36 -15.44
N PRO A 141 1.57 -20.71 -16.20
CA PRO A 141 0.19 -20.42 -15.81
C PRO A 141 -0.24 -21.12 -14.53
N TRP A 142 0.11 -22.40 -14.39
CA TRP A 142 -0.32 -23.22 -13.25
C TRP A 142 0.32 -22.75 -11.95
N LEU A 143 1.61 -22.42 -12.01
CA LEU A 143 2.37 -21.97 -10.85
C LEU A 143 1.88 -20.59 -10.36
N THR A 144 1.75 -19.64 -11.28
CA THR A 144 1.36 -18.26 -10.95
C THR A 144 -0.09 -18.14 -10.49
N VAL A 145 -1.03 -18.81 -11.15
CA VAL A 145 -2.45 -18.82 -10.75
C VAL A 145 -2.61 -19.53 -9.40
N THR A 146 -1.89 -20.61 -9.15
CA THR A 146 -1.91 -21.29 -7.82
C THR A 146 -1.35 -20.38 -6.73
N GLY A 147 -0.18 -19.75 -6.96
CA GLY A 147 0.42 -18.84 -5.99
C GLY A 147 -0.48 -17.66 -5.64
N GLN A 148 -1.12 -17.08 -6.67
CA GLN A 148 -2.13 -16.04 -6.50
C GLN A 148 -3.34 -16.52 -5.69
N GLY A 149 -3.87 -17.70 -6.01
CA GLY A 149 -4.99 -18.30 -5.29
C GLY A 149 -4.67 -18.51 -3.81
N ILE A 150 -3.47 -18.98 -3.49
CA ILE A 150 -2.99 -19.12 -2.10
C ILE A 150 -2.92 -17.75 -1.41
N PHE A 151 -2.38 -16.73 -2.07
CA PHE A 151 -2.28 -15.39 -1.49
C PHE A 151 -3.66 -14.77 -1.19
N ILE A 152 -4.62 -14.89 -2.11
CA ILE A 152 -6.00 -14.45 -1.91
C ILE A 152 -6.66 -15.25 -0.79
N PHE A 153 -6.45 -16.56 -0.74
CA PHE A 153 -6.98 -17.43 0.30
C PHE A 153 -6.50 -17.04 1.70
N LEU A 154 -5.21 -16.75 1.87
CA LEU A 154 -4.66 -16.25 3.14
C LEU A 154 -5.32 -14.93 3.56
N THR A 155 -5.47 -14.00 2.61
CA THR A 155 -6.15 -12.71 2.84
C THR A 155 -7.61 -12.92 3.26
N MET A 156 -8.31 -13.81 2.54
CA MET A 156 -9.72 -14.16 2.79
C MET A 156 -9.93 -14.70 4.20
N ILE A 157 -9.09 -15.63 4.66
CA ILE A 157 -9.20 -16.20 6.00
C ILE A 157 -9.14 -15.09 7.06
N ILE A 158 -8.18 -14.17 6.94
CA ILE A 158 -8.00 -13.10 7.92
C ILE A 158 -9.22 -12.17 7.93
N VAL A 159 -9.74 -11.79 6.76
CA VAL A 159 -10.92 -10.92 6.66
C VAL A 159 -12.19 -11.60 7.19
N MET A 160 -12.36 -12.91 6.93
CA MET A 160 -13.48 -13.72 7.45
C MET A 160 -13.54 -13.76 8.98
N LEU A 161 -12.39 -13.64 9.67
CA LEU A 161 -12.31 -13.67 11.12
C LEU A 161 -12.82 -12.39 11.80
N GLY A 162 -13.01 -11.29 11.06
CA GLY A 162 -13.50 -10.03 11.63
C GLY A 162 -12.41 -8.99 11.87
N VAL A 163 -12.83 -7.77 12.19
CA VAL A 163 -11.91 -6.65 12.49
C VAL A 163 -11.05 -6.97 13.73
N GLU A 164 -11.66 -7.33 14.86
CA GLU A 164 -10.91 -7.62 16.10
C GLU A 164 -10.09 -8.92 16.00
N LYS A 165 -10.71 -10.04 15.60
CA LYS A 165 -10.06 -11.36 15.66
C LYS A 165 -9.16 -11.65 14.45
N GLY A 166 -9.39 -10.98 13.33
CA GLY A 166 -8.62 -11.11 12.09
C GLY A 166 -7.65 -9.95 11.92
N LEU A 167 -8.16 -8.81 11.43
CA LEU A 167 -7.37 -7.65 11.03
C LEU A 167 -6.43 -7.14 12.12
N GLU A 168 -6.98 -6.88 13.32
CA GLU A 168 -6.22 -6.33 14.44
C GLU A 168 -5.15 -7.31 14.92
N LYS A 169 -5.50 -8.60 15.04
CA LYS A 169 -4.55 -9.63 15.49
C LYS A 169 -3.42 -9.84 14.49
N ALA A 170 -3.75 -9.92 13.20
CA ALA A 170 -2.77 -10.05 12.13
C ALA A 170 -1.81 -8.85 12.12
N SER A 171 -2.35 -7.63 12.16
CA SER A 171 -1.55 -6.39 12.13
C SER A 171 -0.66 -6.23 13.37
N LYS A 172 -1.13 -6.63 14.55
CA LYS A 172 -0.34 -6.62 15.80
C LYS A 172 0.85 -7.57 15.80
N ILE A 173 0.84 -8.58 14.94
CA ILE A 173 1.95 -9.54 14.80
C ILE A 173 2.84 -9.14 13.62
N MET A 174 2.24 -8.94 12.45
CA MET A 174 2.96 -8.74 11.21
C MET A 174 3.69 -7.40 11.15
N MET A 175 3.11 -6.31 11.67
CA MET A 175 3.76 -5.00 11.60
C MET A 175 5.02 -4.91 12.47
N PRO A 176 5.02 -5.32 13.76
CA PRO A 176 6.26 -5.36 14.54
C PRO A 176 7.32 -6.28 13.93
N LEU A 177 6.93 -7.47 13.45
CA LEU A 177 7.88 -8.39 12.81
C LEU A 177 8.46 -7.82 11.51
N LEU A 178 7.65 -7.13 10.71
CA LEU A 178 8.11 -6.39 9.53
C LEU A 178 9.22 -5.41 9.90
N PHE A 179 9.03 -4.60 10.94
CA PHE A 179 10.06 -3.66 11.41
C PHE A 179 11.32 -4.38 11.91
N ILE A 180 11.18 -5.44 12.69
CA ILE A 180 12.32 -6.21 13.21
C ILE A 180 13.13 -6.80 12.06
N PHE A 181 12.48 -7.47 11.12
CA PHE A 181 13.13 -8.06 9.96
C PHE A 181 13.76 -7.00 9.06
N LEU A 182 13.13 -5.83 8.93
CA LEU A 182 13.69 -4.73 8.15
C LEU A 182 15.00 -4.24 8.76
N ILE A 183 15.04 -4.05 10.08
CA ILE A 183 16.25 -3.63 10.81
C ILE A 183 17.36 -4.66 10.65
N ILE A 184 17.05 -5.96 10.73
CA ILE A 184 18.03 -7.04 10.52
C ILE A 184 18.64 -6.96 9.11
N VAL A 185 17.81 -6.80 8.07
CA VAL A 185 18.30 -6.70 6.70
C VAL A 185 19.10 -5.42 6.48
N VAL A 186 18.66 -4.28 7.01
CA VAL A 186 19.42 -3.03 6.95
C VAL A 186 20.77 -3.19 7.64
N GLY A 187 20.81 -3.78 8.84
CA GLY A 187 22.05 -4.07 9.55
C GLY A 187 23.00 -4.89 8.68
N LYS A 188 22.52 -5.97 8.06
CA LYS A 188 23.33 -6.78 7.14
C LYS A 188 23.81 -5.99 5.92
N SER A 189 22.93 -5.22 5.28
CA SER A 189 23.24 -4.40 4.09
C SER A 189 24.34 -3.37 4.38
N LEU A 190 24.32 -2.77 5.57
CA LEU A 190 25.33 -1.79 6.01
C LEU A 190 26.69 -2.43 6.34
N THR A 191 26.74 -3.72 6.68
CA THR A 191 28.02 -4.43 6.93
C THR A 191 28.77 -4.83 5.65
N LEU A 192 28.19 -4.63 4.48
CA LEU A 192 28.83 -4.96 3.20
C LEU A 192 29.96 -3.97 2.87
N ASP A 193 31.01 -4.46 2.21
CA ASP A 193 32.13 -3.62 1.81
C ASP A 193 31.69 -2.57 0.78
N GLY A 194 31.96 -1.29 1.04
CA GLY A 194 31.51 -0.19 0.17
C GLY A 194 30.03 0.19 0.34
N SER A 195 29.32 -0.37 1.32
CA SER A 195 27.91 -0.06 1.63
C SER A 195 27.62 1.44 1.75
N MET A 196 28.58 2.22 2.25
CA MET A 196 28.44 3.66 2.41
C MET A 196 28.26 4.43 1.11
N GLU A 197 28.71 3.91 -0.02
CA GLU A 197 28.41 4.52 -1.32
C GLU A 197 26.93 4.41 -1.65
N GLY A 198 26.29 3.28 -1.33
CA GLY A 198 24.84 3.11 -1.50
C GLY A 198 24.03 3.95 -0.52
N VAL A 199 24.50 4.11 0.73
CA VAL A 199 23.86 5.04 1.68
C VAL A 199 23.96 6.49 1.18
N ARG A 200 25.13 6.92 0.70
CA ARG A 200 25.30 8.24 0.07
C ARG A 200 24.43 8.38 -1.16
N TYR A 201 24.34 7.35 -2.00
CA TYR A 201 23.48 7.34 -3.18
C TYR A 201 22.00 7.54 -2.83
N LEU A 202 21.53 7.01 -1.70
CA LEU A 202 20.15 7.22 -1.26
C LEU A 202 19.93 8.56 -0.55
N LEU A 203 20.82 8.95 0.37
CA LEU A 203 20.57 10.05 1.30
C LEU A 203 21.19 11.38 0.88
N GLN A 204 22.23 11.37 0.05
CA GLN A 204 22.87 12.62 -0.41
C GLN A 204 21.94 13.32 -1.42
N PRO A 205 21.57 14.59 -1.19
CA PRO A 205 20.68 15.30 -2.09
C PRO A 205 21.43 15.69 -3.37
N ARG A 206 21.04 15.08 -4.50
CA ARG A 206 21.53 15.44 -5.83
C ARG A 206 20.51 16.30 -6.53
N ILE A 207 20.55 17.60 -6.24
CA ILE A 207 19.58 18.60 -6.75
C ILE A 207 19.64 18.70 -8.27
N LYS A 208 20.79 18.43 -8.90
CA LYS A 208 20.91 18.45 -10.37
C LYS A 208 20.17 17.30 -11.05
N ASP A 209 19.89 16.22 -10.32
CA ASP A 209 19.27 15.01 -10.85
C ASP A 209 17.74 15.03 -10.63
N ILE A 210 17.20 16.04 -9.91
CA ILE A 210 15.76 16.15 -9.69
C ILE A 210 15.11 16.87 -10.88
N SER A 211 14.27 16.15 -11.61
CA SER A 211 13.45 16.71 -12.69
C SER A 211 12.07 17.12 -12.18
N MET A 212 11.33 17.89 -13.00
CA MET A 212 9.92 18.18 -12.73
C MET A 212 9.10 16.89 -12.60
N GLU A 213 9.38 15.92 -13.46
CA GLU A 213 8.82 14.57 -13.40
C GLU A 213 9.11 13.89 -12.06
N GLY A 214 10.36 13.95 -11.57
CA GLY A 214 10.73 13.41 -10.25
C GLY A 214 9.98 14.07 -9.09
N ILE A 215 9.74 15.38 -9.14
CA ILE A 215 8.91 16.10 -8.15
C ILE A 215 7.47 15.59 -8.18
N LEU A 216 6.91 15.43 -9.37
CA LEU A 216 5.54 14.96 -9.55
C LEU A 216 5.37 13.50 -9.11
N PHE A 217 6.37 12.66 -9.36
CA PHE A 217 6.41 11.30 -8.81
C PHE A 217 6.52 11.28 -7.29
N ALA A 218 7.32 12.15 -6.67
CA ALA A 218 7.39 12.25 -5.22
C ALA A 218 6.03 12.63 -4.63
N LEU A 219 5.31 13.54 -5.29
CA LEU A 219 3.96 13.93 -4.93
C LEU A 219 3.00 12.74 -5.08
N GLY A 220 2.92 12.10 -6.23
CA GLY A 220 2.06 10.94 -6.47
C GLY A 220 2.35 9.76 -5.53
N GLN A 221 3.63 9.52 -5.23
CA GLN A 221 4.05 8.48 -4.30
C GLN A 221 3.54 8.75 -2.87
N SER A 222 3.47 10.02 -2.45
CA SER A 222 2.91 10.39 -1.14
C SER A 222 1.40 10.06 -1.01
N PHE A 223 0.66 10.09 -2.13
CA PHE A 223 -0.75 9.65 -2.18
C PHE A 223 -0.86 8.14 -2.12
N PHE A 224 -0.14 7.46 -3.01
CA PHE A 224 -0.19 6.01 -3.17
C PHE A 224 0.21 5.29 -1.88
N THR A 225 1.32 5.71 -1.27
CA THR A 225 1.86 5.10 -0.05
C THR A 225 0.96 5.26 1.17
N LEU A 226 0.01 6.20 1.17
CA LEU A 226 -0.93 6.38 2.28
C LEU A 226 -2.32 5.79 1.96
N SER A 227 -2.45 5.07 0.84
CA SER A 227 -3.71 4.47 0.35
C SER A 227 -4.85 5.48 0.18
N LEU A 228 -4.52 6.75 -0.11
CA LEU A 228 -5.50 7.83 -0.20
C LEU A 228 -6.34 7.74 -1.48
N GLY A 229 -7.61 8.13 -1.40
CA GLY A 229 -8.51 8.18 -2.57
C GLY A 229 -9.28 6.88 -2.87
N THR A 230 -8.96 5.79 -2.18
CA THR A 230 -9.67 4.51 -2.30
C THR A 230 -10.83 4.35 -1.31
N THR A 231 -11.03 5.31 -0.40
CA THR A 231 -11.90 5.22 0.78
C THR A 231 -11.50 4.14 1.80
N GLY A 232 -10.32 3.52 1.64
CA GLY A 232 -9.74 2.53 2.56
C GLY A 232 -9.63 3.04 3.99
N MET A 233 -9.00 4.21 4.14
CA MET A 233 -8.77 4.82 5.45
C MET A 233 -10.06 5.33 6.08
N ILE A 234 -11.04 5.76 5.27
CA ILE A 234 -12.42 6.04 5.73
C ILE A 234 -13.05 4.78 6.35
N THR A 235 -12.94 3.62 5.70
CA THR A 235 -13.51 2.36 6.22
C THR A 235 -12.88 1.98 7.55
N TYR A 236 -11.55 2.01 7.65
CA TYR A 236 -10.87 1.66 8.90
C TYR A 236 -11.25 2.63 10.03
N ALA A 237 -11.36 3.92 9.74
CA ALA A 237 -11.78 4.92 10.71
C ALA A 237 -13.26 4.81 11.10
N SER A 238 -14.12 4.22 10.26
CA SER A 238 -15.53 3.97 10.60
C SER A 238 -15.70 2.99 11.76
N TYR A 239 -14.72 2.10 11.96
CA TYR A 239 -14.65 1.15 13.08
C TYR A 239 -13.95 1.72 14.32
N ALA A 240 -13.42 2.95 14.25
CA ALA A 240 -12.63 3.55 15.32
C ALA A 240 -13.47 3.78 16.60
N PRO A 241 -12.93 3.51 17.79
CA PRO A 241 -13.57 3.89 19.05
C PRO A 241 -13.77 5.41 19.14
N LYS A 242 -14.83 5.87 19.82
CA LYS A 242 -15.12 7.31 19.98
C LYS A 242 -13.97 8.09 20.63
N ALA A 243 -13.31 7.47 21.62
CA ALA A 243 -12.20 8.06 22.36
C ALA A 243 -10.89 8.21 21.55
N MET A 244 -10.81 7.59 20.37
CA MET A 244 -9.59 7.57 19.57
C MET A 244 -9.26 8.96 18.99
N THR A 245 -8.00 9.38 19.13
CA THR A 245 -7.52 10.65 18.60
C THR A 245 -7.04 10.50 17.15
N ILE A 246 -7.76 11.13 16.22
CA ILE A 246 -7.48 11.08 14.78
C ILE A 246 -6.06 11.58 14.47
N LYS A 247 -5.70 12.76 14.98
CA LYS A 247 -4.44 13.45 14.65
C LYS A 247 -3.21 12.66 15.06
N SER A 248 -3.16 12.19 16.31
CA SER A 248 -2.02 11.38 16.78
C SER A 248 -1.89 10.10 15.98
N SER A 249 -3.01 9.47 15.63
CA SER A 249 -3.00 8.22 14.85
C SER A 249 -2.49 8.44 13.44
N ALA A 250 -2.96 9.50 12.76
CA ALA A 250 -2.50 9.88 11.43
C ALA A 250 -0.99 10.21 11.41
N ILE A 251 -0.50 10.95 12.41
CA ILE A 251 0.94 11.26 12.56
C ILE A 251 1.74 9.96 12.74
N SER A 252 1.33 9.06 13.64
CA SER A 252 2.02 7.78 13.85
C SER A 252 2.11 6.96 12.57
N ILE A 253 1.03 6.88 11.79
CA ILE A 253 0.99 6.13 10.53
C ILE A 253 1.93 6.74 9.50
N VAL A 254 1.89 8.06 9.33
CA VAL A 254 2.77 8.77 8.39
C VAL A 254 4.24 8.60 8.76
N LEU A 255 4.58 8.71 10.05
CA LEU A 255 5.95 8.51 10.53
C LEU A 255 6.42 7.07 10.32
N MET A 256 5.58 6.08 10.60
CA MET A 256 5.88 4.67 10.32
C MET A 256 6.11 4.44 8.82
N ASN A 257 5.28 5.04 7.97
CA ASN A 257 5.40 4.91 6.53
C ASN A 257 6.71 5.51 5.99
N ILE A 258 7.06 6.72 6.44
CA ILE A 258 8.32 7.38 6.11
C ILE A 258 9.50 6.51 6.57
N LEU A 259 9.46 6.03 7.81
CA LEU A 259 10.51 5.21 8.39
C LEU A 259 10.72 3.92 7.59
N VAL A 260 9.66 3.20 7.26
CA VAL A 260 9.77 1.97 6.45
C VAL A 260 10.29 2.27 5.05
N SER A 261 9.84 3.35 4.41
CA SER A 261 10.30 3.73 3.06
C SER A 261 11.82 4.01 3.04
N VAL A 262 12.33 4.74 4.04
CA VAL A 262 13.76 5.03 4.19
C VAL A 262 14.54 3.76 4.51
N LEU A 263 14.06 2.94 5.46
CA LEU A 263 14.72 1.69 5.82
C LEU A 263 14.74 0.68 4.67
N ALA A 264 13.68 0.61 3.85
CA ALA A 264 13.65 -0.22 2.64
C ALA A 264 14.73 0.24 1.64
N GLY A 265 14.90 1.56 1.46
CA GLY A 265 15.99 2.11 0.67
C GLY A 265 17.36 1.70 1.21
N LEU A 266 17.56 1.78 2.53
CA LEU A 266 18.80 1.38 3.19
C LEU A 266 19.05 -0.14 3.17
N ALA A 267 18.00 -0.95 3.06
CA ALA A 267 18.14 -2.39 2.86
C ALA A 267 18.66 -2.71 1.45
N ILE A 268 18.20 -1.97 0.44
CA ILE A 268 18.41 -2.26 -0.97
C ILE A 268 19.69 -1.61 -1.52
N PHE A 269 19.84 -0.28 -1.41
CA PHE A 269 20.87 0.47 -2.13
C PHE A 269 22.32 0.15 -1.75
N PRO A 270 22.67 -0.01 -0.47
CA PRO A 270 24.03 -0.41 -0.08
C PRO A 270 24.44 -1.73 -0.72
N ALA A 271 23.53 -2.70 -0.73
CA ALA A 271 23.78 -4.00 -1.33
C ALA A 271 23.87 -3.94 -2.87
N LEU A 272 22.99 -3.19 -3.54
CA LEU A 272 23.07 -2.97 -4.99
C LEU A 272 24.40 -2.36 -5.41
N LYS A 273 24.85 -1.29 -4.73
CA LYS A 273 26.10 -0.61 -5.07
C LYS A 273 27.32 -1.47 -4.81
N THR A 274 27.36 -2.18 -3.68
CA THR A 274 28.46 -3.09 -3.34
C THR A 274 28.71 -4.11 -4.45
N PHE A 275 27.65 -4.70 -5.00
CA PHE A 275 27.77 -5.75 -6.02
C PHE A 275 27.61 -5.25 -7.46
N GLY A 276 27.58 -3.93 -7.68
CA GLY A 276 27.54 -3.34 -9.02
C GLY A 276 26.22 -3.52 -9.78
N TYR A 277 25.11 -3.79 -9.08
CA TYR A 277 23.80 -3.91 -9.70
C TYR A 277 23.09 -2.57 -9.81
N GLN A 278 22.32 -2.37 -10.89
CA GLN A 278 21.47 -1.20 -11.07
C GLN A 278 20.06 -1.45 -10.53
N PRO A 279 19.40 -0.43 -9.96
CA PRO A 279 17.99 -0.54 -9.57
C PRO A 279 17.12 -0.76 -10.82
N GLN A 280 16.27 -1.78 -10.81
CA GLN A 280 15.30 -2.04 -11.88
C GLN A 280 13.91 -1.55 -11.48
N GLU A 281 13.13 -1.14 -12.48
CA GLU A 281 11.73 -0.80 -12.28
C GLU A 281 10.89 -2.02 -11.95
N GLY A 282 9.80 -1.78 -11.24
CA GLY A 282 8.78 -2.79 -11.04
C GLY A 282 9.17 -3.87 -10.03
N PRO A 283 8.38 -4.96 -10.01
CA PRO A 283 8.67 -6.15 -9.22
C PRO A 283 10.03 -6.82 -9.58
N GLY A 284 10.63 -6.48 -10.72
CA GLY A 284 11.92 -7.01 -11.17
C GLY A 284 13.06 -6.77 -10.18
N LEU A 285 13.03 -5.67 -9.42
CA LEU A 285 14.00 -5.43 -8.34
C LEU A 285 13.97 -6.58 -7.30
N LEU A 286 12.77 -6.93 -6.83
CA LEU A 286 12.58 -7.94 -5.79
C LEU A 286 12.96 -9.34 -6.26
N PHE A 287 12.63 -9.69 -7.50
CA PHE A 287 12.69 -11.07 -7.97
C PHE A 287 13.82 -11.37 -8.96
N LYS A 288 14.48 -10.37 -9.53
CA LYS A 288 15.65 -10.55 -10.41
C LYS A 288 16.93 -10.08 -9.76
N VAL A 289 16.91 -8.87 -9.20
CA VAL A 289 18.14 -8.21 -8.74
C VAL A 289 18.51 -8.64 -7.32
N LEU A 290 17.55 -8.64 -6.40
CA LEU A 290 17.84 -9.00 -5.01
C LEU A 290 18.30 -10.45 -4.80
N PRO A 291 17.78 -11.48 -5.51
CA PRO A 291 18.35 -12.82 -5.43
C PRO A 291 19.85 -12.84 -5.74
N LEU A 292 20.26 -12.14 -6.81
CA LEU A 292 21.67 -12.03 -7.21
C LEU A 292 22.54 -11.34 -6.14
N VAL A 293 21.99 -10.30 -5.51
CA VAL A 293 22.64 -9.58 -4.42
C VAL A 293 22.84 -10.47 -3.19
N PHE A 294 21.80 -11.20 -2.79
CA PHE A 294 21.88 -12.09 -1.64
C PHE A 294 22.79 -13.30 -1.92
N ASP A 295 22.84 -13.79 -3.15
CA ASP A 295 23.74 -14.89 -3.57
C ASP A 295 25.22 -14.58 -3.27
N LYS A 296 25.62 -13.30 -3.36
CA LYS A 296 26.98 -12.84 -3.04
C LYS A 296 27.27 -12.71 -1.54
N MET A 297 26.27 -12.88 -0.68
CA MET A 297 26.43 -12.75 0.77
C MET A 297 26.59 -14.11 1.45
N HIS A 298 27.45 -14.16 2.47
CA HIS A 298 27.47 -15.28 3.39
C HIS A 298 26.11 -15.40 4.11
N PHE A 299 25.54 -16.62 4.14
CA PHE A 299 24.16 -16.90 4.55
C PHE A 299 23.08 -16.12 3.76
N GLY A 300 23.38 -15.73 2.53
CA GLY A 300 22.50 -14.95 1.66
C GLY A 300 21.07 -15.48 1.54
N ILE A 301 20.92 -16.79 1.38
CA ILE A 301 19.62 -17.46 1.28
C ILE A 301 18.71 -17.22 2.50
N VAL A 302 19.27 -17.13 3.70
CA VAL A 302 18.51 -16.86 4.93
C VAL A 302 18.05 -15.40 4.95
N PHE A 303 18.93 -14.46 4.59
CA PHE A 303 18.57 -13.04 4.50
C PHE A 303 17.55 -12.79 3.40
N TYR A 304 17.64 -13.50 2.27
CA TYR A 304 16.64 -13.43 1.21
C TYR A 304 15.28 -13.98 1.66
N LEU A 305 15.26 -15.09 2.41
CA LEU A 305 14.03 -15.62 3.01
C LEU A 305 13.38 -14.62 3.98
N ILE A 306 14.18 -14.01 4.87
CA ILE A 306 13.69 -12.96 5.78
C ILE A 306 13.10 -11.79 4.98
N PHE A 307 13.76 -11.40 3.89
CA PHE A 307 13.29 -10.33 3.01
C PHE A 307 11.96 -10.70 2.34
N LEU A 308 11.80 -11.93 1.84
CA LEU A 308 10.53 -12.40 1.26
C LEU A 308 9.41 -12.45 2.30
N ILE A 309 9.69 -12.88 3.54
CA ILE A 309 8.71 -12.86 4.64
C ILE A 309 8.26 -11.44 4.95
N LEU A 310 9.20 -10.50 4.97
CA LEU A 310 8.91 -9.08 5.18
C LEU A 310 7.96 -8.55 4.09
N PHE A 311 8.28 -8.83 2.82
CA PHE A 311 7.45 -8.44 1.68
C PHE A 311 6.08 -9.11 1.73
N LEU A 312 6.01 -10.38 2.14
CA LEU A 312 4.76 -11.09 2.34
C LEU A 312 3.91 -10.41 3.42
N PHE A 313 4.51 -9.97 4.52
CA PHE A 313 3.79 -9.26 5.57
C PHE A 313 3.24 -7.92 5.08
N ALA A 314 4.06 -7.11 4.40
CA ALA A 314 3.61 -5.86 3.78
C ALA A 314 2.48 -6.09 2.76
N ALA A 315 2.63 -7.12 1.92
CA ALA A 315 1.63 -7.47 0.92
C ALA A 315 0.31 -7.90 1.57
N LEU A 316 0.37 -8.82 2.54
CA LEU A 316 -0.82 -9.34 3.21
C LEU A 316 -1.53 -8.25 4.04
N THR A 317 -0.82 -7.38 4.77
CA THR A 317 -1.48 -6.31 5.53
C THR A 317 -2.24 -5.34 4.63
N SER A 318 -1.69 -5.00 3.46
CA SER A 318 -2.41 -4.18 2.50
C SER A 318 -3.58 -4.93 1.84
N SER A 319 -3.40 -6.18 1.44
CA SER A 319 -4.48 -6.96 0.80
C SER A 319 -5.68 -7.17 1.71
N ILE A 320 -5.44 -7.32 3.02
CA ILE A 320 -6.48 -7.38 4.05
C ILE A 320 -7.35 -6.12 4.01
N SER A 321 -6.74 -4.93 3.86
CA SER A 321 -7.47 -3.66 3.75
C SER A 321 -8.31 -3.57 2.48
N LEU A 322 -7.74 -3.98 1.34
CA LEU A 322 -8.42 -3.96 0.05
C LEU A 322 -9.65 -4.87 0.03
N LEU A 323 -9.53 -6.09 0.57
CA LEU A 323 -10.65 -7.01 0.68
C LEU A 323 -11.67 -6.55 1.75
N GLU A 324 -11.21 -6.03 2.89
CA GLU A 324 -12.11 -5.56 3.95
C GLU A 324 -13.04 -4.45 3.47
N LEU A 325 -12.54 -3.51 2.66
CA LEU A 325 -13.37 -2.42 2.15
C LEU A 325 -14.54 -2.94 1.32
N ASN A 326 -14.29 -3.90 0.42
CA ASN A 326 -15.35 -4.58 -0.31
C ASN A 326 -16.33 -5.28 0.63
N VAL A 327 -15.81 -6.08 1.57
CA VAL A 327 -16.65 -6.85 2.51
C VAL A 327 -17.51 -5.93 3.38
N SER A 328 -16.96 -4.81 3.85
CA SER A 328 -17.68 -3.79 4.64
C SER A 328 -18.89 -3.24 3.89
N ASN A 329 -18.70 -2.89 2.61
CA ASN A 329 -19.74 -2.30 1.77
C ASN A 329 -20.91 -3.26 1.49
N PHE A 330 -20.62 -4.55 1.31
CA PHE A 330 -21.66 -5.55 1.04
C PHE A 330 -22.28 -6.14 2.32
N THR A 331 -21.54 -6.21 3.43
CA THR A 331 -22.10 -6.62 4.72
C THR A 331 -22.99 -5.54 5.33
N LYS A 332 -22.79 -4.26 4.99
CA LYS A 332 -23.60 -3.14 5.49
C LYS A 332 -23.67 -3.08 7.02
N ASN A 333 -22.52 -3.28 7.68
CA ASN A 333 -22.39 -3.41 9.14
C ASN A 333 -23.09 -4.63 9.76
N ASP A 334 -23.43 -5.66 8.98
CA ASP A 334 -23.97 -6.92 9.47
C ASP A 334 -22.89 -8.01 9.45
N ASN A 335 -22.27 -8.24 10.62
CA ASN A 335 -21.21 -9.22 10.77
C ASN A 335 -21.65 -10.67 10.50
N THR A 336 -22.95 -10.99 10.50
CA THR A 336 -23.43 -12.36 10.20
C THR A 336 -23.19 -12.74 8.73
N LYS A 337 -23.19 -11.75 7.84
CA LYS A 337 -22.96 -11.91 6.40
C LYS A 337 -21.48 -11.93 6.03
N ARG A 338 -20.59 -11.66 6.98
CA ARG A 338 -19.17 -11.41 6.72
C ARG A 338 -18.47 -12.58 6.05
N ARG A 339 -18.67 -13.80 6.55
CA ARG A 339 -18.07 -15.01 5.99
C ARG A 339 -18.50 -15.25 4.53
N PRO A 340 -19.80 -15.36 4.20
CA PRO A 340 -20.20 -15.58 2.81
C PRO A 340 -19.79 -14.42 1.89
N VAL A 341 -19.89 -13.17 2.35
CA VAL A 341 -19.47 -12.01 1.54
C VAL A 341 -17.96 -12.03 1.26
N ALA A 342 -17.12 -12.34 2.27
CA ALA A 342 -15.67 -12.45 2.08
C ALA A 342 -15.30 -13.60 1.13
N LEU A 343 -16.00 -14.74 1.20
CA LEU A 343 -15.82 -15.85 0.27
C LEU A 343 -16.13 -15.43 -1.16
N ILE A 344 -17.33 -14.87 -1.39
CA ILE A 344 -17.78 -14.45 -2.72
C ILE A 344 -16.86 -13.38 -3.28
N ALA A 345 -16.53 -12.35 -2.49
CA ALA A 345 -15.62 -11.29 -2.92
C ALA A 345 -14.24 -11.84 -3.32
N SER A 346 -13.70 -12.80 -2.55
CA SER A 346 -12.39 -13.40 -2.85
C SER A 346 -12.42 -14.27 -4.11
N ILE A 347 -13.50 -15.02 -4.35
CA ILE A 347 -13.69 -15.80 -5.58
C ILE A 347 -13.78 -14.85 -6.79
N LEU A 348 -14.55 -13.76 -6.67
CA LEU A 348 -14.68 -12.79 -7.75
C LEU A 348 -13.35 -12.08 -8.06
N VAL A 349 -12.58 -11.72 -7.02
CA VAL A 349 -11.23 -11.16 -7.19
C VAL A 349 -10.33 -12.17 -7.88
N PHE A 350 -10.34 -13.44 -7.45
CA PHE A 350 -9.53 -14.49 -8.08
C PHE A 350 -9.85 -14.60 -9.58
N ILE A 351 -11.13 -14.73 -9.95
CA ILE A 351 -11.55 -14.84 -11.35
C ILE A 351 -11.11 -13.62 -12.18
N ILE A 352 -11.37 -12.39 -11.71
CA ILE A 352 -11.04 -11.18 -12.48
C ILE A 352 -9.53 -10.95 -12.60
N SER A 353 -8.76 -11.53 -11.68
CA SER A 353 -7.30 -11.37 -11.62
C SER A 353 -6.51 -12.41 -12.42
N ILE A 354 -7.12 -13.51 -12.87
CA ILE A 354 -6.46 -14.53 -13.69
C ILE A 354 -5.90 -13.93 -15.00
N PRO A 355 -6.65 -13.12 -15.77
CA PRO A 355 -6.11 -12.51 -16.99
C PRO A 355 -4.88 -11.62 -16.73
N ALA A 356 -4.85 -10.90 -15.61
CA ALA A 356 -3.68 -10.09 -15.23
C ALA A 356 -2.46 -10.97 -14.94
N THR A 357 -2.64 -12.08 -14.22
CA THR A 357 -1.57 -13.05 -13.96
C THR A 357 -1.02 -13.65 -15.25
N LEU A 358 -1.91 -14.09 -16.14
CA LEU A 358 -1.52 -14.73 -17.39
C LEU A 358 -0.91 -13.74 -18.40
N SER A 359 -1.05 -12.44 -18.18
CA SER A 359 -0.47 -11.41 -19.05
C SER A 359 1.06 -11.34 -19.01
N PHE A 360 1.68 -12.00 -18.02
CA PHE A 360 3.13 -12.21 -17.96
C PHE A 360 3.59 -13.50 -18.66
N GLY A 361 2.67 -14.27 -19.26
CA GLY A 361 2.95 -15.52 -19.96
C GLY A 361 2.07 -15.68 -21.17
N SER A 362 1.09 -16.59 -21.10
CA SER A 362 0.22 -16.98 -22.23
C SER A 362 -0.58 -15.83 -22.85
N LEU A 363 -0.90 -14.78 -22.10
CA LEU A 363 -1.64 -13.61 -22.59
C LEU A 363 -0.75 -12.37 -22.83
N SER A 364 0.57 -12.53 -22.82
CA SER A 364 1.52 -11.42 -23.02
C SER A 364 1.40 -10.70 -24.37
N GLY A 365 0.88 -11.39 -25.39
CA GLY A 365 0.57 -10.81 -26.70
C GLY A 365 -0.67 -9.92 -26.73
N ILE A 366 -1.54 -9.98 -25.72
CA ILE A 366 -2.75 -9.14 -25.66
C ILE A 366 -2.35 -7.80 -25.04
N LYS A 367 -2.14 -6.81 -25.90
CA LYS A 367 -1.82 -5.43 -25.50
C LYS A 367 -2.83 -4.46 -26.08
N PHE A 368 -3.30 -3.53 -25.26
CA PHE A 368 -4.22 -2.46 -25.65
C PHE A 368 -4.09 -1.32 -24.63
N GLY A 369 -4.45 -0.09 -25.02
CA GLY A 369 -4.42 1.05 -24.11
C GLY A 369 -3.06 1.23 -23.44
N ALA A 370 -3.01 1.04 -22.12
CA ALA A 370 -1.81 1.24 -21.30
C ALA A 370 -0.76 0.11 -21.39
N GLY A 371 -1.08 -1.04 -22.00
CA GLY A 371 -0.15 -2.17 -22.12
C GLY A 371 -0.84 -3.52 -22.04
N THR A 372 -0.30 -4.41 -21.22
CA THR A 372 -0.87 -5.73 -20.91
C THR A 372 -2.16 -5.60 -20.08
N VAL A 373 -2.86 -6.71 -19.83
CA VAL A 373 -4.03 -6.70 -18.93
C VAL A 373 -3.66 -6.22 -17.52
N PHE A 374 -2.49 -6.63 -17.01
CA PHE A 374 -1.98 -6.13 -15.73
C PHE A 374 -1.78 -4.61 -15.75
N ASP A 375 -1.13 -4.08 -16.79
CA ASP A 375 -0.83 -2.65 -16.91
C ASP A 375 -2.11 -1.82 -17.00
N ASN A 376 -3.12 -2.30 -17.74
CA ASN A 376 -4.42 -1.63 -17.82
C ASN A 376 -5.16 -1.62 -16.48
N MET A 377 -5.11 -2.72 -15.72
CA MET A 377 -5.70 -2.76 -14.38
C MET A 377 -5.01 -1.79 -13.42
N ASP A 378 -3.68 -1.73 -13.44
CA ASP A 378 -2.92 -0.75 -12.65
C ASP A 378 -3.27 0.67 -13.08
N PHE A 379 -3.23 0.98 -14.38
CA PHE A 379 -3.55 2.32 -14.90
C PHE A 379 -4.96 2.79 -14.51
N ILE A 380 -5.98 1.95 -14.67
CA ILE A 380 -7.36 2.29 -14.30
C ILE A 380 -7.44 2.65 -12.81
N VAL A 381 -6.76 1.91 -11.94
CA VAL A 381 -6.84 2.16 -10.49
C VAL A 381 -5.96 3.35 -10.10
N SER A 382 -4.67 3.27 -10.44
CA SER A 382 -3.60 4.16 -10.00
C SER A 382 -3.71 5.55 -10.61
N ASN A 383 -4.10 5.64 -11.88
CA ASN A 383 -4.09 6.89 -12.62
C ASN A 383 -5.49 7.48 -12.75
N ILE A 384 -6.57 6.69 -12.60
CA ILE A 384 -7.96 7.16 -12.78
C ILE A 384 -8.77 7.10 -11.49
N LEU A 385 -9.07 5.90 -10.99
CA LEU A 385 -10.06 5.74 -9.91
C LEU A 385 -9.58 6.33 -8.57
N MET A 386 -8.31 6.17 -8.21
CA MET A 386 -7.77 6.73 -6.96
C MET A 386 -7.75 8.27 -6.97
N PRO A 387 -7.20 8.96 -7.98
CA PRO A 387 -7.27 10.41 -8.04
C PRO A 387 -8.71 10.95 -8.06
N LEU A 388 -9.61 10.35 -8.84
CA LEU A 388 -11.03 10.74 -8.87
C LEU A 388 -11.70 10.59 -7.50
N GLY A 389 -11.41 9.50 -6.79
CA GLY A 389 -11.90 9.28 -5.42
C GLY A 389 -11.35 10.33 -4.44
N ALA A 390 -10.08 10.69 -4.56
CA ALA A 390 -9.44 11.73 -3.75
C ALA A 390 -10.05 13.11 -4.03
N VAL A 391 -10.23 13.50 -5.29
CA VAL A 391 -10.91 14.77 -5.66
C VAL A 391 -12.33 14.78 -5.12
N GLY A 392 -13.11 13.73 -5.38
CA GLY A 392 -14.50 13.63 -4.92
C GLY A 392 -14.62 13.77 -3.41
N THR A 393 -13.81 13.03 -2.65
CA THR A 393 -13.80 13.10 -1.18
C THR A 393 -13.44 14.51 -0.71
N THR A 394 -12.41 15.12 -1.29
CA THR A 394 -11.93 16.45 -0.90
C THR A 394 -12.98 17.53 -1.18
N LEU A 395 -13.65 17.47 -2.33
CA LEU A 395 -14.73 18.39 -2.68
C LEU A 395 -15.93 18.27 -1.73
N VAL A 396 -16.33 17.04 -1.38
CA VAL A 396 -17.42 16.84 -0.41
C VAL A 396 -17.05 17.42 0.95
N VAL A 397 -15.85 17.13 1.46
CA VAL A 397 -15.43 17.61 2.77
C VAL A 397 -15.23 19.13 2.79
N GLY A 398 -14.58 19.69 1.78
CA GLY A 398 -14.27 21.11 1.71
C GLY A 398 -15.47 22.00 1.43
N GLN A 399 -16.41 21.52 0.60
CA GLN A 399 -17.49 22.36 0.04
C GLN A 399 -18.88 22.03 0.56
N LEU A 400 -19.16 20.77 0.94
CA LEU A 400 -20.52 20.32 1.25
C LEU A 400 -20.74 19.95 2.72
N LEU A 401 -19.70 19.53 3.44
CA LEU A 401 -19.84 19.20 4.86
C LEU A 401 -19.85 20.45 5.75
N ASP A 402 -20.64 20.38 6.82
CA ASP A 402 -20.73 21.44 7.81
C ASP A 402 -19.41 21.61 8.57
N LYS A 403 -18.93 22.86 8.63
CA LYS A 403 -17.65 23.22 9.25
C LYS A 403 -17.63 22.95 10.76
N ASN A 404 -18.75 23.13 11.46
CA ASN A 404 -18.83 22.90 12.89
C ASN A 404 -18.78 21.40 13.20
N LEU A 405 -19.52 20.59 12.44
CA LEU A 405 -19.45 19.13 12.55
C LEU A 405 -18.04 18.59 12.29
N LEU A 406 -17.34 19.13 11.28
CA LEU A 406 -15.94 18.81 11.03
C LEU A 406 -15.04 19.20 12.21
N ARG A 407 -15.25 20.38 12.80
CA ARG A 407 -14.46 20.86 13.94
C ARG A 407 -14.63 19.99 15.17
N GLU A 408 -15.85 19.57 15.47
CA GLU A 408 -16.14 18.66 16.59
C GLU A 408 -15.41 17.32 16.44
N ASN A 409 -15.42 16.77 15.22
CA ASN A 409 -14.84 15.45 14.95
C ASN A 409 -13.33 15.49 14.69
N PHE A 410 -12.77 16.64 14.32
CA PHE A 410 -11.31 16.89 14.31
C PHE A 410 -10.68 16.73 15.70
N GLY A 411 -11.50 16.81 16.76
CA GLY A 411 -11.11 16.59 18.14
C GLY A 411 -10.33 17.77 18.73
N ARG A 412 -9.83 17.57 19.96
CA ARG A 412 -9.15 18.62 20.75
C ARG A 412 -8.05 19.32 19.94
N ASP A 413 -8.18 20.63 19.77
CA ASP A 413 -7.31 21.42 18.90
C ASP A 413 -6.43 22.43 19.68
N LYS A 414 -5.49 21.91 20.46
CA LYS A 414 -4.59 22.72 21.31
C LYS A 414 -3.80 23.76 20.49
N PHE A 415 -3.40 23.40 19.28
CA PHE A 415 -2.56 24.23 18.40
C PHE A 415 -3.37 25.03 17.36
N LYS A 416 -4.70 25.07 17.47
CA LYS A 416 -5.59 25.79 16.53
C LYS A 416 -5.37 25.39 15.05
N LEU A 417 -5.03 24.13 14.79
CA LEU A 417 -4.70 23.61 13.46
C LEU A 417 -5.93 23.32 12.59
N PHE A 418 -7.14 23.34 13.16
CA PHE A 418 -8.36 23.05 12.41
C PHE A 418 -8.59 24.02 11.26
N LEU A 419 -8.42 25.34 11.48
CA LEU A 419 -8.67 26.33 10.42
C LEU A 419 -7.66 26.22 9.27
N PRO A 420 -6.33 26.18 9.52
CA PRO A 420 -5.35 25.92 8.46
C PRO A 420 -5.66 24.63 7.70
N TRP A 421 -5.94 23.53 8.42
CA TRP A 421 -6.29 22.25 7.80
C TRP A 421 -7.57 22.36 6.95
N TYR A 422 -8.64 22.96 7.47
CA TYR A 422 -9.90 23.12 6.75
C TYR A 422 -9.73 23.92 5.45
N TYR A 423 -9.01 25.04 5.49
CA TYR A 423 -8.77 25.84 4.28
C TYR A 423 -7.84 25.15 3.29
N LEU A 424 -6.86 24.38 3.78
CA LEU A 424 -6.02 23.53 2.94
C LEU A 424 -6.87 22.48 2.20
N ILE A 425 -7.74 21.75 2.91
CA ILE A 425 -8.67 20.77 2.31
C ILE A 425 -9.66 21.46 1.36
N LYS A 426 -10.16 22.64 1.71
CA LYS A 426 -11.19 23.33 0.93
C LYS A 426 -10.68 23.89 -0.39
N PHE A 427 -9.49 24.48 -0.40
CA PHE A 427 -9.01 25.26 -1.55
C PHE A 427 -7.78 24.66 -2.21
N VAL A 428 -6.78 24.23 -1.44
CA VAL A 428 -5.48 23.82 -1.99
C VAL A 428 -5.49 22.37 -2.45
N MET A 429 -6.00 21.46 -1.61
CA MET A 429 -6.00 20.02 -1.90
C MET A 429 -6.70 19.64 -3.21
N PRO A 430 -7.89 20.17 -3.56
CA PRO A 430 -8.53 19.84 -4.83
C PRO A 430 -7.64 20.18 -6.02
N ILE A 431 -6.97 21.34 -5.98
CA ILE A 431 -6.07 21.80 -7.05
C ILE A 431 -4.86 20.87 -7.14
N VAL A 432 -4.21 20.57 -6.01
CA VAL A 432 -3.04 19.67 -5.96
C VAL A 432 -3.40 18.29 -6.51
N ILE A 433 -4.55 17.72 -6.13
CA ILE A 433 -4.98 16.40 -6.60
C ILE A 433 -5.31 16.44 -8.09
N ILE A 434 -5.96 17.51 -8.59
CA ILE A 434 -6.24 17.66 -10.02
C ILE A 434 -4.93 17.77 -10.81
N LEU A 435 -3.93 18.50 -10.32
CA LEU A 435 -2.62 18.57 -10.97
C LEU A 435 -1.94 17.20 -11.02
N VAL A 436 -1.95 16.44 -9.92
CA VAL A 436 -1.44 15.06 -9.89
C VAL A 436 -2.20 14.18 -10.88
N PHE A 437 -3.52 14.30 -10.92
CA PHE A 437 -4.36 13.52 -11.82
C PHE A 437 -4.05 13.80 -13.29
N ILE A 438 -3.95 15.08 -13.66
CA ILE A 438 -3.56 15.49 -15.02
C ILE A 438 -2.19 14.93 -15.37
N VAL A 439 -1.22 15.09 -14.47
CA VAL A 439 0.14 14.59 -14.71
C VAL A 439 0.20 13.08 -14.83
N GLN A 440 -0.59 12.33 -14.07
CA GLN A 440 -0.62 10.87 -14.16
C GLN A 440 -1.27 10.36 -15.46
N LEU A 441 -2.00 11.20 -16.20
CA LEU A 441 -2.62 10.81 -17.47
C LEU A 441 -1.69 10.95 -18.68
N PHE A 442 -0.58 11.69 -18.55
CA PHE A 442 0.42 11.91 -19.58
C PHE A 442 1.73 11.24 -19.18
#